data_AF-A0A5R2MUG5-F1
#
_entry.id   AF-A0A5R2MUG5-F1
#
_cell.length_a   1.000
_cell.length_b   1.000
_cell.length_c   1.000
_cell.angle_alpha   90.00
_cell.angle_beta   90.00
_cell.angle_gamma   90.00
#
_symmetry.space_group_name_H-M   'P 1'
#
loop_
_entity.id
_entity.type
_entity.pdbx_description
1 polymer ?
#
loop_
_entity_poly.entity_id
_entity_poly.type
_entity_poly.pdbx_seq_one_letter_code
_entity_poly.pdbx_strand_id
1 'polypeptide(L)'
;RIYPSIEVVIAGGVVRGSDGGVVGEAAVDFIRQFKVDYAVIGASAIDHDGALLDFDFREVKVAQAIIANARHVILVSDQTKFERTAPVRIGHLSQVN
;
A
#
# COMPACT_ATOMS: atom_id res chain seq x y z
N ARG A 1 17.92 -14.84 2.32
CA ARG A 1 19.06 -15.00 1.38
C ARG A 1 19.05 -13.79 0.46
N ILE A 2 20.14 -13.04 0.38
CA ILE A 2 20.23 -11.88 -0.53
C ILE A 2 20.57 -12.44 -1.92
N TYR A 3 19.83 -12.01 -2.94
CA TYR A 3 20.08 -12.39 -4.32
C TYR A 3 20.98 -11.32 -4.97
N PRO A 4 22.16 -11.67 -5.51
CA PRO A 4 23.13 -10.67 -5.99
C PRO A 4 22.61 -9.74 -7.10
N SER A 5 21.59 -10.18 -7.84
CA SER A 5 20.97 -9.42 -8.93
C SER A 5 19.76 -8.59 -8.50
N ILE A 6 19.40 -8.60 -7.21
CA ILE A 6 18.25 -7.88 -6.68
C ILE A 6 18.72 -6.94 -5.59
N GLU A 7 18.65 -5.64 -5.87
CA GLU A 7 18.81 -4.61 -4.85
C GLU A 7 17.48 -4.41 -4.12
N VAL A 8 17.52 -4.38 -2.79
CA VAL A 8 16.35 -4.15 -1.95
C VAL A 8 16.61 -2.91 -1.12
N VAL A 9 15.76 -1.91 -1.31
CA VAL A 9 15.75 -0.70 -0.48
C VAL A 9 14.51 -0.75 0.40
N ILE A 10 14.71 -0.52 1.70
CA ILE A 10 13.64 -0.57 2.70
C ILE A 10 13.36 0.85 3.19
N ALA A 11 12.10 1.26 3.18
CA ALA A 11 11.69 2.53 3.75
C ALA A 11 12.02 2.57 5.25
N GLY A 12 12.54 3.71 5.73
CA GLY A 12 12.67 3.97 7.17
C GLY A 12 11.32 4.36 7.78
N GLY A 13 11.21 4.28 9.11
CA GLY A 13 9.99 4.69 9.82
C GLY A 13 9.72 3.84 11.06
N VAL A 14 8.47 3.89 11.53
CA VAL A 14 8.00 3.10 12.67
C VAL A 14 7.59 1.73 12.19
N VAL A 15 8.22 0.68 12.70
CA VAL A 15 7.81 -0.71 12.45
C VAL A 15 6.63 -1.05 13.35
N ARG A 16 5.52 -1.48 12.76
CA ARG A 16 4.33 -1.92 13.49
C ARG A 16 4.57 -3.29 14.12
N GLY A 17 4.26 -3.42 15.40
CA GLY A 17 4.39 -4.69 16.11
C GLY A 17 3.41 -5.78 15.68
N SER A 18 2.31 -5.43 15.02
CA SER A 18 1.27 -6.39 14.58
C SER A 18 1.72 -7.27 13.42
N ASP A 19 2.47 -6.71 12.48
CA ASP A 19 2.71 -7.30 11.16
C ASP A 19 4.09 -6.94 10.56
N GLY A 20 4.87 -6.08 11.22
CA GLY A 20 6.16 -5.62 10.75
C GLY A 20 6.10 -4.53 9.67
N GLY A 21 4.91 -3.99 9.35
CA GLY A 21 4.76 -2.92 8.38
C GLY A 21 5.47 -1.63 8.80
N VAL A 22 6.17 -0.98 7.87
CA VAL A 22 6.84 0.31 8.13
C VAL A 22 5.88 1.44 7.80
N VAL A 23 5.59 2.28 8.80
CA VAL A 23 4.65 3.40 8.69
C VAL A 23 5.24 4.70 9.23
N GLY A 24 4.45 5.77 9.12
CA GLY A 24 4.80 7.11 9.61
C GLY A 24 5.31 8.02 8.51
N GLU A 25 5.53 9.28 8.86
CA GLU A 25 5.88 10.35 7.91
C GLU A 25 7.19 10.05 7.17
N ALA A 26 8.20 9.52 7.86
CA ALA A 26 9.46 9.12 7.24
C ALA A 26 9.27 8.09 6.11
N ALA A 27 8.36 7.12 6.26
CA ALA A 27 8.07 6.13 5.23
C ALA A 27 7.36 6.77 4.04
N VAL A 28 6.40 7.64 4.30
CA VAL A 28 5.65 8.39 3.28
C VAL A 28 6.58 9.27 2.45
N ASP A 29 7.45 10.03 3.10
CA ASP A 29 8.39 10.94 2.43
C ASP A 29 9.50 10.19 1.72
N PHE A 30 9.92 9.03 2.24
CA PHE A 30 10.80 8.14 1.50
C PHE A 30 10.16 7.72 0.17
N ILE A 31 8.92 7.22 0.19
CA ILE A 31 8.22 6.76 -1.03
C ILE A 31 8.06 7.90 -2.05
N ARG A 32 7.77 9.11 -1.60
CA ARG A 32 7.60 10.30 -2.47
C ARG A 32 8.86 10.68 -3.25
N GLN A 33 10.04 10.21 -2.85
CA GLN A 33 11.29 10.48 -3.57
C GLN A 33 11.48 9.57 -4.79
N PHE A 34 10.64 8.55 -4.97
CA PHE A 34 10.74 7.59 -6.06
C PHE A 34 9.60 7.76 -7.04
N LYS A 35 9.86 7.49 -8.32
CA LYS A 35 8.83 7.28 -9.34
C LYS A 35 9.00 5.87 -9.90
N VAL A 36 8.22 4.94 -9.39
CA VAL A 36 8.37 3.50 -9.68
C VAL A 36 7.54 3.08 -10.88
N ASP A 37 7.98 2.01 -11.56
CA ASP A 37 7.21 1.44 -12.66
C ASP A 37 5.99 0.67 -12.16
N TYR A 38 6.17 -0.11 -11.09
CA TYR A 38 5.13 -0.99 -10.55
C TYR A 38 4.99 -0.80 -9.04
N ALA A 39 3.75 -0.74 -8.59
CA ALA A 39 3.36 -0.86 -7.20
C ALA A 39 2.50 -2.12 -7.03
N VAL A 40 2.81 -2.91 -6.01
CA VAL A 40 1.97 -4.03 -5.59
C VAL A 40 1.39 -3.67 -4.24
N ILE A 41 0.07 -3.59 -4.15
CA ILE A 41 -0.64 -3.18 -2.93
C ILE A 41 -1.69 -4.22 -2.55
N GLY A 42 -2.02 -4.25 -1.26
CA GLY A 42 -3.19 -4.95 -0.75
C GLY A 42 -4.30 -3.99 -0.31
N ALA A 43 -5.43 -4.55 0.09
CA ALA A 43 -6.49 -3.84 0.80
C ALA A 43 -7.10 -4.75 1.88
N SER A 44 -7.63 -4.16 2.93
CA SER A 44 -8.36 -4.89 3.97
C SER A 44 -9.83 -5.13 3.62
N ALA A 45 -10.42 -4.24 2.80
CA ALA A 45 -11.77 -4.36 2.25
C ALA A 45 -11.87 -3.64 0.90
N ILE A 46 -12.81 -4.11 0.07
CA ILE A 46 -13.20 -3.48 -1.19
C ILE A 46 -14.70 -3.26 -1.13
N ASP A 47 -15.13 -2.00 -1.15
CA ASP A 47 -16.54 -1.65 -1.10
C ASP A 47 -17.20 -1.79 -2.48
N HIS A 48 -18.52 -1.91 -2.51
CA HIS A 48 -19.32 -2.09 -3.71
C HIS A 48 -19.18 -0.93 -4.71
N ASP A 49 -18.86 0.27 -4.22
CA ASP A 49 -18.59 1.45 -5.04
C ASP A 49 -17.18 1.44 -5.65
N GLY A 50 -16.34 0.47 -5.31
CA GLY A 50 -14.96 0.34 -5.74
C GLY A 50 -13.93 0.99 -4.81
N ALA A 51 -14.34 1.50 -3.64
CA ALA A 51 -13.40 2.02 -2.65
C ALA A 51 -12.50 0.91 -2.09
N LEU A 52 -11.19 1.17 -2.07
CA LEU A 52 -10.19 0.34 -1.40
C LEU A 52 -9.99 0.85 0.02
N LEU A 53 -10.10 -0.01 1.02
CA LEU A 53 -10.19 0.37 2.43
C LEU A 53 -9.19 -0.39 3.31
N ASP A 54 -8.74 0.27 4.38
CA ASP A 54 -7.91 -0.30 5.44
C ASP A 54 -8.35 0.10 6.86
N PHE A 55 -7.84 -0.61 7.86
CA PHE A 55 -8.07 -0.36 9.28
C PHE A 55 -7.07 0.64 9.88
N ASP A 56 -5.81 0.66 9.40
CA ASP A 56 -4.79 1.54 9.96
C ASP A 56 -4.57 2.78 9.07
N PHE A 57 -4.96 3.95 9.58
CA PHE A 57 -4.80 5.21 8.87
C PHE A 57 -3.33 5.55 8.54
N ARG A 58 -2.36 5.01 9.30
CA ARG A 58 -0.93 5.22 9.05
C ARG A 58 -0.47 4.40 7.84
N GLU A 59 -0.97 3.19 7.70
CA GLU A 59 -0.72 2.34 6.53
C GLU A 59 -1.37 2.94 5.28
N VAL A 60 -2.60 3.45 5.41
CA VAL A 60 -3.29 4.16 4.32
C VAL A 60 -2.45 5.29 3.74
N LYS A 61 -1.78 6.09 4.58
CA LYS A 61 -0.94 7.20 4.09
C LYS A 61 0.25 6.70 3.27
N VAL A 62 0.85 5.58 3.67
CA VAL A 62 1.93 4.92 2.94
C VAL A 62 1.41 4.38 1.60
N ALA A 63 0.31 3.64 1.61
CA ALA A 63 -0.31 3.09 0.40
C ALA A 63 -0.74 4.18 -0.60
N GLN A 64 -1.29 5.29 -0.11
CA GLN A 64 -1.62 6.46 -0.94
C GLN A 64 -0.39 7.06 -1.61
N ALA A 65 0.73 7.18 -0.88
CA ALA A 65 1.99 7.64 -1.45
C ALA A 65 2.51 6.68 -2.52
N ILE A 66 2.39 5.37 -2.30
CA ILE A 66 2.78 4.35 -3.30
C ILE A 66 1.96 4.50 -4.58
N ILE A 67 0.63 4.54 -4.46
CA ILE A 67 -0.30 4.67 -5.60
C ILE A 67 0.01 5.94 -6.40
N ALA A 68 0.24 7.07 -5.71
CA ALA A 68 0.50 8.36 -6.37
C ALA A 68 1.84 8.42 -7.12
N ASN A 69 2.80 7.54 -6.79
CA ASN A 69 4.16 7.56 -7.32
C ASN A 69 4.50 6.38 -8.23
N ALA A 70 3.51 5.55 -8.58
CA ALA A 70 3.67 4.40 -9.47
C ALA A 70 3.03 4.65 -10.84
N ARG A 71 3.65 4.13 -11.90
CA ARG A 71 3.06 4.13 -13.26
C ARG A 71 1.95 3.08 -13.39
N HIS A 72 2.16 1.91 -12.79
CA HIS A 72 1.22 0.80 -12.78
C HIS A 72 0.98 0.33 -11.34
N VAL A 73 -0.30 0.20 -10.97
CA VAL A 73 -0.72 -0.24 -9.64
C VAL A 73 -1.42 -1.58 -9.78
N ILE A 74 -0.89 -2.58 -9.10
CA ILE A 74 -1.40 -3.94 -9.07
C ILE A 74 -2.01 -4.15 -7.68
N LEU A 75 -3.32 -4.39 -7.65
CA LEU A 75 -4.03 -4.79 -6.43
C LEU A 75 -4.01 -6.30 -6.31
N VAL A 76 -3.49 -6.79 -5.18
CA VAL A 76 -3.58 -8.20 -4.80
C VAL A 76 -4.65 -8.34 -3.73
N SER A 77 -5.71 -9.07 -4.06
CA SER A 77 -6.87 -9.27 -3.20
C SER A 77 -7.44 -10.67 -3.41
N ASP A 78 -8.10 -11.19 -2.39
CA ASP A 78 -8.96 -12.37 -2.48
C ASP A 78 -10.45 -11.96 -2.42
N GLN A 79 -11.34 -12.91 -2.71
CA GLN A 79 -12.79 -12.65 -2.75
C GLN A 79 -13.40 -12.24 -1.39
N THR A 80 -12.78 -12.62 -0.27
CA THR A 80 -13.30 -12.29 1.07
C THR A 80 -13.23 -10.79 1.36
N LYS A 81 -12.43 -10.03 0.61
CA LYS A 81 -12.32 -8.57 0.77
C LYS A 81 -13.59 -7.80 0.37
N PHE A 82 -14.46 -8.39 -0.46
CA PHE A 82 -15.76 -7.81 -0.83
C PHE A 82 -16.83 -8.01 0.26
N GLU A 83 -16.59 -8.89 1.24
CA GLU A 83 -17.50 -9.18 2.35
C GLU A 83 -17.10 -8.45 3.64
N ARG A 84 -15.99 -7.69 3.60
CA ARG A 84 -15.42 -7.00 4.75
C ARG A 84 -15.63 -5.49 4.63
N THR A 85 -15.58 -4.82 5.77
CA THR A 85 -15.58 -3.35 5.84
C THR A 85 -14.33 -2.87 6.56
N ALA A 86 -13.81 -1.71 6.17
CA ALA A 86 -12.77 -1.02 6.94
C ALA A 86 -13.00 0.50 6.90
N PRO A 87 -12.65 1.24 7.97
CA PRO A 87 -13.11 2.62 8.12
C PRO A 87 -12.29 3.65 7.33
N VAL A 88 -11.09 3.30 6.84
CA VAL A 88 -10.16 4.28 6.25
C VAL A 88 -9.96 4.00 4.76
N ARG A 89 -10.10 5.05 3.94
CA ARG A 89 -9.99 4.94 2.48
C ARG A 89 -8.52 5.01 2.01
N ILE A 90 -8.06 3.94 1.38
CA ILE A 90 -6.79 3.90 0.62
C ILE A 90 -6.95 4.69 -0.68
N GLY A 91 -7.89 4.29 -1.53
CA GLY A 91 -8.07 4.79 -2.89
C GLY A 91 -9.29 4.16 -3.55
N HIS A 92 -9.26 4.04 -4.87
CA HIS A 92 -10.36 3.50 -5.67
C HIS A 92 -9.85 2.50 -6.72
N LEU A 93 -10.66 1.50 -7.07
CA LEU A 93 -10.32 0.48 -8.08
C LEU A 93 -9.93 1.08 -9.43
N SER A 94 -10.45 2.25 -9.79
CA SER A 94 -10.06 2.96 -11.02
C SER A 94 -8.61 3.45 -11.05
N GLN A 95 -7.88 3.35 -9.93
CA GLN A 95 -6.46 3.66 -9.83
C GLN A 95 -5.59 2.41 -10.04
N VAL A 96 -6.19 1.23 -10.15
CA VAL A 96 -5.53 -0.06 -10.41
C VAL A 96 -5.61 -0.31 -11.91
N ASN A 97 -4.45 -0.55 -12.55
CA ASN A 97 -4.30 -0.67 -14.01
C ASN A 97 -3.85 -2.07 -14.41
#